data_AF-A0A6A5R3I1-F1
#
_entry.id   AF-A0A6A5R3I1-F1
#
_cell.length_a   1.000
_cell.length_b   1.000
_cell.length_c   1.000
_cell.angle_alpha   90.00
_cell.angle_beta   90.00
_cell.angle_gamma   90.00
#
_symmetry.space_group_name_H-M   'P 1'
#
loop_
_entity.id
_entity.type
_entity.pdbx_description
1 polymer ?
#
loop_
_entity_poly.entity_id
_entity_poly.type
_entity_poly.pdbx_seq_one_letter_code
_entity_poly.pdbx_strand_id
1 'polypeptide(L)'
;MPPPASPGYQSAPYTHAAQGPHVNPYGQAPAPSPTVVSAQTPTDPLEQRVLDLLYPYRDECFKEDDGMTVARERAALILCENIAFLIRHNQSSYGKRIDTNDVSIISRNWQGMKQFGGSAGLGVFVNGNGFTHTVLRITVSSGENAIDRFMIQVDSVLQTFFPEV
;
A
#
# COMPACT_ATOMS: atom_id res chain seq x y z
N MET A 1 -37.70 -34.07 -39.51
CA MET A 1 -38.77 -34.76 -38.75
C MET A 1 -38.21 -35.21 -37.41
N PRO A 2 -38.48 -34.50 -36.30
CA PRO A 2 -38.11 -34.98 -34.96
C PRO A 2 -39.19 -35.94 -34.40
N PRO A 3 -38.81 -37.05 -33.74
CA PRO A 3 -39.72 -37.95 -33.03
C PRO A 3 -40.09 -37.43 -31.62
N PRO A 4 -41.15 -38.00 -31.00
CA PRO A 4 -42.04 -37.29 -30.07
C PRO A 4 -41.64 -37.37 -28.59
N ALA A 5 -42.23 -36.44 -27.83
CA ALA A 5 -42.17 -36.35 -26.38
C ALA A 5 -42.74 -37.59 -25.67
N SER A 6 -42.11 -37.99 -24.57
CA SER A 6 -42.60 -39.02 -23.64
C SER A 6 -43.08 -38.39 -22.33
N PRO A 7 -44.07 -39.00 -21.65
CA PRO A 7 -44.91 -38.35 -20.64
C PRO A 7 -44.36 -38.47 -19.22
N GLY A 8 -44.82 -37.56 -18.37
CA GLY A 8 -44.48 -37.46 -16.96
C GLY A 8 -45.01 -38.61 -16.11
N TYR A 9 -44.29 -38.83 -15.00
CA TYR A 9 -44.75 -39.62 -13.86
C TYR A 9 -44.76 -38.72 -12.62
N GLN A 10 -45.95 -38.56 -12.04
CA GLN A 10 -46.16 -38.12 -10.67
C GLN A 10 -46.16 -39.33 -9.74
N SER A 11 -45.47 -39.25 -8.60
CA SER A 11 -45.76 -40.06 -7.43
C SER A 11 -45.31 -39.37 -6.13
N ALA A 12 -46.34 -38.90 -5.41
CA ALA A 12 -46.62 -38.87 -3.96
C ALA A 12 -45.55 -38.46 -2.90
N PRO A 13 -46.01 -37.82 -1.79
CA PRO A 13 -45.14 -37.27 -0.74
C PRO A 13 -44.79 -38.31 0.33
N TYR A 14 -43.56 -38.22 0.87
CA TYR A 14 -43.16 -38.96 2.07
C TYR A 14 -43.09 -38.04 3.28
N THR A 15 -43.73 -38.53 4.34
CA THR A 15 -44.03 -37.91 5.62
C THR A 15 -42.82 -37.82 6.54
N HIS A 16 -42.84 -36.82 7.42
CA HIS A 16 -41.88 -36.51 8.49
C HIS A 16 -41.50 -37.70 9.39
N ALA A 17 -40.21 -37.77 9.73
CA ALA A 17 -39.73 -38.41 10.95
C ALA A 17 -38.90 -37.39 11.75
N ALA A 18 -39.32 -37.16 13.00
CA ALA A 18 -38.71 -36.24 13.95
C ALA A 18 -37.33 -36.77 14.42
N GLN A 19 -36.31 -35.92 14.39
CA GLN A 19 -35.06 -36.13 15.11
C GLN A 19 -35.11 -35.34 16.42
N GLY A 20 -34.99 -36.07 17.54
CA GLY A 20 -34.93 -35.51 18.88
C GLY A 20 -33.63 -34.72 19.14
N PRO A 21 -33.59 -33.94 20.24
CA PRO A 21 -32.43 -33.12 20.57
C PRO A 21 -31.27 -33.99 21.06
N HIS A 22 -30.18 -34.00 20.28
CA HIS A 22 -28.91 -34.58 20.69
C HIS A 22 -28.20 -33.58 21.62
N VAL A 23 -28.14 -33.91 22.91
CA VAL A 23 -27.38 -33.16 23.91
C VAL A 23 -25.92 -33.62 23.81
N ASN A 24 -24.99 -32.74 23.43
CA ASN A 24 -23.55 -33.01 23.45
C ASN A 24 -22.99 -32.70 24.85
N PRO A 25 -22.40 -33.67 25.59
CA PRO A 25 -21.96 -33.46 26.97
C PRO A 25 -20.44 -33.26 27.11
N TYR A 26 -19.80 -32.55 26.16
CA TYR A 26 -18.37 -32.22 26.29
C TYR A 26 -18.16 -30.72 26.09
N GLY A 27 -17.73 -30.06 27.17
CA GLY A 27 -17.34 -28.65 27.18
C GLY A 27 -16.19 -28.40 26.23
N GLN A 28 -16.50 -27.80 25.08
CA GLN A 28 -15.50 -27.15 24.24
C GLN A 28 -15.20 -25.79 24.85
N ALA A 29 -13.94 -25.60 25.25
CA ALA A 29 -13.39 -24.28 25.52
C ALA A 29 -13.63 -23.37 24.30
N PRO A 30 -13.96 -22.08 24.49
CA PRO A 30 -14.16 -21.17 23.37
C PRO A 30 -12.90 -21.14 22.50
N ALA A 31 -13.07 -21.43 21.21
CA ALA A 31 -12.01 -21.29 20.23
C ALA A 31 -11.45 -19.86 20.28
N PRO A 32 -10.12 -19.68 20.18
CA PRO A 32 -9.55 -18.34 20.07
C PRO A 32 -10.20 -17.65 18.87
N SER A 33 -10.81 -16.49 19.11
CA SER A 33 -11.39 -15.66 18.06
C SER A 33 -10.33 -15.42 16.99
N PRO A 34 -10.65 -15.56 15.69
CA PRO A 34 -9.70 -15.22 14.65
C PRO A 34 -9.30 -13.76 14.85
N THR A 35 -8.00 -13.54 15.05
CA THR A 35 -7.40 -12.20 15.03
C THR A 35 -7.88 -11.53 13.76
N VAL A 36 -8.62 -10.43 13.89
CA VAL A 36 -9.06 -9.62 12.77
C VAL A 36 -7.79 -9.09 12.12
N VAL A 37 -7.32 -9.78 11.08
CA VAL A 37 -6.35 -9.24 10.14
C VAL A 37 -7.08 -8.05 9.53
N SER A 38 -6.68 -6.84 9.93
CA SER A 38 -7.24 -5.62 9.34
C SER A 38 -7.09 -5.76 7.84
N ALA A 39 -8.22 -5.81 7.13
CA ALA A 39 -8.22 -5.78 5.68
C ALA A 39 -7.56 -4.47 5.26
N GLN A 40 -6.29 -4.53 4.86
CA GLN A 40 -5.63 -3.40 4.23
C GLN A 40 -6.46 -3.07 2.99
N THR A 41 -7.04 -1.87 2.97
CA THR A 41 -7.72 -1.31 1.79
C THR A 41 -6.79 -1.52 0.59
N PRO A 42 -7.30 -1.96 -0.59
CA PRO A 42 -6.45 -2.13 -1.76
C PRO A 42 -5.68 -0.83 -2.03
N THR A 43 -4.37 -0.86 -1.85
CA THR A 43 -3.48 0.27 -2.10
C THR A 43 -3.58 0.64 -3.58
N ASP A 44 -3.74 1.93 -3.89
CA ASP A 44 -3.80 2.36 -5.29
C ASP A 44 -2.50 1.95 -6.01
N PRO A 45 -2.55 1.55 -7.30
CA PRO A 45 -1.36 1.12 -8.02
C PRO A 45 -0.19 2.13 -7.98
N LEU A 46 -0.49 3.43 -7.94
CA LEU A 46 0.52 4.48 -7.84
C LEU A 46 1.18 4.52 -6.46
N GLU A 47 0.40 4.38 -5.40
CA GLU A 47 0.88 4.35 -4.02
C GLU A 47 1.77 3.12 -3.78
N GLN A 48 1.33 1.96 -4.26
CA GLN A 48 2.13 0.73 -4.21
C GLN A 48 3.44 0.90 -4.96
N ARG A 49 3.41 1.53 -6.14
CA ARG A 49 4.61 1.82 -6.91
C ARG A 49 5.58 2.73 -6.17
N VAL A 50 5.10 3.77 -5.50
CA VAL A 50 5.95 4.65 -4.68
C VAL A 50 6.57 3.86 -3.53
N LEU A 51 5.78 3.01 -2.86
CA LEU A 51 6.26 2.15 -1.78
C LEU A 51 7.39 1.22 -2.24
N ASP A 52 7.19 0.55 -3.39
CA ASP A 52 8.19 -0.34 -3.99
C ASP A 52 9.50 0.41 -4.32
N LEU A 53 9.39 1.64 -4.84
CA LEU A 53 10.53 2.49 -5.16
C LEU A 53 11.25 3.03 -3.92
N LEU A 54 10.53 3.21 -2.81
CA LEU A 54 11.11 3.64 -1.54
C LEU A 54 11.84 2.51 -0.81
N TYR A 55 11.50 1.24 -1.10
CA TYR A 55 12.03 0.08 -0.40
C TYR A 55 13.57 0.07 -0.24
N PRO A 56 14.39 0.38 -1.27
CA PRO A 56 15.85 0.39 -1.14
C PRO A 56 16.40 1.47 -0.18
N TYR A 57 15.57 2.45 0.19
CA TYR A 57 15.94 3.58 1.04
C TYR A 57 15.38 3.46 2.46
N ARG A 58 14.59 2.42 2.75
CA ARG A 58 14.07 2.13 4.09
C ARG A 58 15.18 1.51 4.94
N ASP A 59 15.76 2.30 5.84
CA ASP A 59 16.82 1.81 6.75
C ASP A 59 16.37 0.63 7.62
N GLU A 60 15.07 0.53 7.88
CA GLU A 60 14.41 -0.54 8.64
C GLU A 60 14.43 -1.89 7.93
N CYS A 61 14.60 -1.92 6.60
CA CYS A 61 14.71 -3.18 5.84
C CYS A 61 16.12 -3.78 5.92
N PHE A 62 17.09 -3.07 6.50
CA PHE A 62 18.50 -3.46 6.55
C PHE A 62 19.07 -3.55 7.97
N LYS A 63 18.27 -3.24 9.01
CA LYS A 63 18.65 -3.44 10.42
C LYS A 63 17.83 -4.59 10.98
N GLU A 64 18.49 -5.72 11.24
CA GLU A 64 17.85 -6.94 11.75
C GLU A 64 17.23 -6.78 13.16
N ASP A 65 17.61 -5.73 13.91
CA ASP A 65 17.25 -5.59 15.33
C ASP A 65 16.07 -4.66 15.64
N ASP A 66 15.50 -3.97 14.65
CA ASP A 66 14.40 -3.02 14.90
C ASP A 66 13.21 -3.43 14.04
N GLY A 67 12.52 -4.49 14.48
CA GLY A 67 11.35 -5.04 13.82
C GLY A 67 10.39 -3.93 13.39
N MET A 68 9.90 -4.01 12.15
CA MET A 68 8.99 -3.03 11.57
C MET A 68 7.80 -2.84 12.52
N THR A 69 7.73 -1.68 13.19
CA THR A 69 6.60 -1.38 14.05
C THR A 69 5.41 -1.05 13.16
N VAL A 70 4.21 -1.46 13.55
CA VAL A 70 2.96 -1.11 12.86
C VAL A 70 2.85 0.41 12.62
N ALA A 71 3.41 1.21 13.54
CA ALA A 71 3.47 2.67 13.39
C ALA A 71 4.36 3.13 12.23
N ARG A 72 5.53 2.54 12.04
CA ARG A 72 6.45 2.86 10.93
C ARG A 72 5.91 2.41 9.58
N GLU A 73 5.29 1.24 9.53
CA GLU A 73 4.59 0.77 8.33
C GLU A 73 3.47 1.73 7.95
N ARG A 74 2.65 2.15 8.92
CA ARG A 74 1.59 3.14 8.71
C ARG A 74 2.14 4.49 8.24
N ALA A 75 3.26 4.95 8.80
CA ALA A 75 3.90 6.20 8.36
C ALA A 75 4.38 6.11 6.90
N ALA A 76 4.97 4.97 6.50
CA ALA A 76 5.38 4.75 5.12
C ALA A 76 4.19 4.72 4.15
N LEU A 77 3.05 4.14 4.55
CA LEU A 77 1.84 4.14 3.73
C LEU A 77 1.25 5.55 3.57
N ILE A 78 1.16 6.32 4.66
CA ILE A 78 0.73 7.72 4.61
C ILE A 78 1.66 8.54 3.71
N LEU A 79 2.96 8.31 3.79
CA LEU A 79 3.92 8.96 2.91
C LEU A 79 3.64 8.64 1.43
N CYS A 80 3.38 7.38 1.10
CA CYS A 80 3.09 6.95 -0.27
C CYS A 80 1.81 7.61 -0.81
N GLU A 81 0.76 7.70 0.02
CA GLU A 81 -0.49 8.39 -0.31
C GLU A 81 -0.24 9.88 -0.58
N ASN A 82 0.51 10.56 0.29
CA ASN A 82 0.81 11.98 0.12
C ASN A 82 1.69 12.25 -1.12
N ILE A 83 2.68 11.40 -1.40
CA ILE A 83 3.50 11.52 -2.61
C ILE A 83 2.63 11.29 -3.85
N ALA A 84 1.77 10.28 -3.85
CA ALA A 84 0.85 10.00 -4.95
C ALA A 84 -0.10 11.19 -5.19
N PHE A 85 -0.62 11.81 -4.13
CA PHE A 85 -1.39 13.05 -4.22
C PHE A 85 -0.60 14.17 -4.91
N LEU A 86 0.63 14.44 -4.48
CA LEU A 86 1.48 15.49 -5.08
C LEU A 86 1.81 15.19 -6.55
N ILE A 87 2.04 13.92 -6.90
CA ILE A 87 2.25 13.50 -8.29
C ILE A 87 1.00 13.81 -9.12
N ARG A 88 -0.17 13.32 -8.68
CA ARG A 88 -1.45 13.53 -9.39
C ARG A 88 -1.77 15.02 -9.50
N HIS A 89 -1.55 15.80 -8.44
CA HIS A 89 -1.80 17.23 -8.43
C HIS A 89 -0.94 17.95 -9.47
N ASN A 90 0.39 17.76 -9.42
CA ASN A 90 1.31 18.38 -10.37
C ASN A 90 1.01 18.01 -11.83
N GLN A 91 0.55 16.78 -12.07
CA GLN A 91 0.34 16.27 -13.42
C GLN A 91 -1.05 16.57 -13.97
N SER A 92 -2.04 16.77 -13.11
CA SER A 92 -3.38 17.18 -13.50
C SER A 92 -3.38 18.50 -14.29
N SER A 93 -2.50 19.44 -13.93
CA SER A 93 -2.31 20.70 -14.65
C SER A 93 -1.85 20.53 -16.09
N TYR A 94 -1.24 19.39 -16.43
CA TYR A 94 -0.75 19.10 -17.78
C TYR A 94 -1.68 18.17 -18.57
N GLY A 95 -2.83 17.78 -18.00
CA GLY A 95 -3.83 16.92 -18.65
C GLY A 95 -3.36 15.49 -18.96
N LYS A 96 -2.19 15.07 -18.46
CA LYS A 96 -1.66 13.72 -18.65
C LYS A 96 -2.13 12.81 -17.52
N ARG A 97 -2.66 11.64 -17.86
CA ARG A 97 -2.82 10.53 -16.90
C ARG A 97 -1.45 9.97 -16.55
N ILE A 98 -1.15 9.84 -15.27
CA ILE A 98 0.09 9.25 -14.79
C ILE A 98 -0.08 7.76 -14.61
N ASP A 99 0.78 7.00 -15.29
CA ASP A 99 0.92 5.57 -15.10
C ASP A 99 2.01 5.27 -14.07
N THR A 100 1.96 4.09 -13.45
CA THR A 100 2.96 3.68 -12.44
C THR A 100 4.39 3.69 -12.97
N ASN A 101 4.57 3.44 -14.27
CA ASN A 101 5.89 3.45 -14.93
C ASN A 101 6.44 4.85 -15.18
N ASP A 102 5.62 5.90 -15.05
CA ASP A 102 6.09 7.28 -15.18
C ASP A 102 6.84 7.77 -13.94
N VAL A 103 6.72 7.07 -12.81
CA VAL A 103 7.32 7.46 -11.53
C VAL A 103 8.67 6.78 -11.32
N SER A 104 9.65 7.56 -10.88
CA SER A 104 10.97 7.07 -10.48
C SER A 104 11.46 7.76 -9.22
N ILE A 105 12.23 7.03 -8.41
CA ILE A 105 12.99 7.59 -7.29
C ILE A 105 14.47 7.43 -7.61
N ILE A 106 15.16 8.56 -7.70
CA ILE A 106 16.60 8.61 -8.04
C ILE A 106 17.35 9.08 -6.81
N SER A 107 18.50 8.45 -6.56
CA SER A 107 19.42 8.87 -5.51
C SER A 107 20.78 9.26 -6.08
N ARG A 108 21.44 10.20 -5.38
CA ARG A 108 22.83 10.61 -5.61
C ARG A 108 23.61 10.38 -4.33
N ASN A 109 24.73 9.69 -4.44
CA ASN A 109 25.64 9.39 -3.33
C ASN A 109 25.05 8.51 -2.20
N TRP A 110 23.97 7.75 -2.45
CA TRP A 110 23.39 6.87 -1.42
C TRP A 110 24.37 5.80 -0.93
N GLN A 111 25.00 5.07 -1.85
CA GLN A 111 25.99 4.05 -1.50
C GLN A 111 27.23 4.64 -0.82
N GLY A 112 27.72 5.78 -1.30
CA GLY A 112 28.84 6.49 -0.69
C GLY A 112 28.53 6.93 0.74
N MET A 113 27.32 7.46 0.98
CA MET A 113 26.84 7.83 2.31
C MET A 113 26.79 6.62 3.25
N LYS A 114 26.29 5.47 2.79
CA LYS A 114 26.21 4.24 3.60
C LYS A 114 27.59 3.69 4.01
N GLN A 115 28.60 3.85 3.16
CA GLN A 115 29.94 3.28 3.38
C GLN A 115 30.90 4.22 4.12
N PHE A 116 30.86 5.51 3.79
CA PHE A 116 31.87 6.49 4.22
C PHE A 116 31.29 7.66 5.03
N GLY A 117 29.97 7.65 5.28
CA GLY A 117 29.26 8.77 5.89
C GLY A 117 29.06 9.93 4.92
N GLY A 118 28.67 11.10 5.46
CA GLY A 118 28.33 12.29 4.65
C GLY A 118 26.83 12.37 4.37
N SER A 119 26.45 12.77 3.14
CA SER A 119 25.06 12.95 2.74
C SER A 119 24.74 12.41 1.35
N ALA A 120 23.48 12.05 1.15
CA ALA A 120 22.90 11.60 -0.10
C ALA A 120 21.70 12.47 -0.48
N GLY A 121 21.52 12.70 -1.78
CA GLY A 121 20.30 13.33 -2.31
C GLY A 121 19.34 12.27 -2.79
N LEU A 122 18.06 12.38 -2.46
CA LEU A 122 17.00 11.55 -3.05
C LEU A 122 15.95 12.46 -3.68
N GLY A 123 15.34 12.02 -4.77
CA GLY A 123 14.27 12.77 -5.42
C GLY A 123 13.23 11.86 -6.05
N VAL A 124 11.98 12.31 -5.99
CA VAL A 124 10.84 11.70 -6.68
C VAL A 124 10.63 12.45 -7.98
N PHE A 125 10.63 11.72 -9.09
CA PHE A 125 10.51 12.26 -10.43
C PHE A 125 9.35 11.61 -11.17
N VAL A 126 8.70 12.39 -12.03
CA VAL A 126 7.62 11.94 -12.89
C VAL A 126 7.92 12.30 -14.33
N ASN A 127 7.82 11.32 -15.22
CA ASN A 127 7.90 11.53 -16.66
C ASN A 127 6.53 11.95 -17.19
N GLY A 128 6.43 13.18 -17.69
CA GLY A 128 5.21 13.75 -18.24
C GLY A 128 5.51 14.46 -19.56
N ASN A 129 4.73 14.17 -20.60
CA ASN A 129 4.77 14.92 -21.87
C ASN A 129 6.17 15.06 -22.51
N GLY A 130 7.02 14.04 -22.38
CA GLY A 130 8.38 14.02 -22.95
C GLY A 130 9.45 14.69 -22.09
N PHE A 131 9.10 15.17 -20.89
CA PHE A 131 10.02 15.78 -19.94
C PHE A 131 9.93 15.11 -18.56
N THR A 132 11.01 15.18 -17.79
CA THR A 132 11.03 14.69 -16.41
C THR A 132 10.87 15.84 -15.44
N HIS A 133 9.82 15.79 -14.63
CA HIS A 133 9.54 16.78 -13.59
C HIS A 133 9.99 16.27 -12.23
N THR A 134 10.58 17.17 -11.43
CA THR A 134 10.90 16.88 -10.03
C THR A 134 9.68 17.18 -9.18
N VAL A 135 9.20 16.18 -8.42
CA VAL A 135 8.05 16.34 -7.51
C VAL A 135 8.54 16.68 -6.11
N LEU A 136 9.54 15.94 -5.63
CA LEU A 136 10.13 16.11 -4.30
C LEU A 136 11.63 15.88 -4.37
N ARG A 137 12.37 16.56 -3.49
CA ARG A 137 13.80 16.33 -3.30
C ARG A 137 14.15 16.51 -1.84
N ILE A 138 14.95 15.59 -1.32
CA ILE A 138 15.47 15.62 0.03
C ILE A 138 16.99 15.43 0.03
N THR A 139 17.61 15.85 1.13
CA THR A 139 18.98 15.48 1.47
C THR A 139 18.94 14.69 2.77
N VAL A 140 19.57 13.53 2.77
CA VAL A 140 19.67 12.63 3.92
C VAL A 140 21.13 12.60 4.34
N SER A 141 21.40 12.84 5.61
CA SER A 141 22.73 12.71 6.20
C SER A 141 22.91 11.33 6.83
N SER A 142 24.15 10.90 7.01
CA SER A 142 24.47 9.65 7.71
C SER A 142 23.82 9.62 9.10
N GLY A 143 23.02 8.58 9.35
CA GLY A 143 22.28 8.40 10.60
C GLY A 143 20.84 8.96 10.57
N GLU A 144 20.45 9.69 9.53
CA GLU A 144 19.06 10.13 9.33
C GLU A 144 18.25 9.07 8.58
N ASN A 145 16.96 8.96 8.90
CA ASN A 145 16.02 8.09 8.20
C ASN A 145 15.45 8.80 6.95
N ALA A 146 15.55 8.16 5.78
CA ALA A 146 15.06 8.75 4.53
C ALA A 146 13.54 8.97 4.50
N ILE A 147 12.75 8.09 5.13
CA ILE A 147 11.29 8.20 5.23
C ILE A 147 10.90 9.43 6.05
N ASP A 148 11.53 9.62 7.21
CA ASP A 148 11.27 10.80 8.06
C ASP A 148 11.61 12.10 7.31
N ARG A 149 12.70 12.10 6.54
CA ARG A 149 13.09 13.26 5.72
C ARG A 149 12.10 13.51 4.58
N PHE A 150 11.60 12.47 3.94
CA PHE A 150 10.53 12.61 2.95
C PHE A 150 9.23 13.13 3.58
N MET A 151 8.82 12.62 4.74
CA MET A 151 7.65 13.10 5.48
C MET A 151 7.74 14.60 5.76
N ILE A 152 8.84 15.06 6.35
CA ILE A 152 9.05 16.49 6.63
C ILE A 152 8.93 17.33 5.35
N GLN A 153 9.54 16.86 4.26
CA GLN A 153 9.49 17.59 2.99
C GLN A 153 8.09 17.61 2.37
N VAL A 154 7.37 16.50 2.46
CA VAL A 154 6.01 16.36 1.97
C VAL A 154 5.07 17.25 2.77
N ASP A 155 5.14 17.24 4.10
CA ASP A 155 4.33 18.08 4.96
C ASP A 155 4.57 19.57 4.66
N SER A 156 5.82 19.97 4.48
CA SER A 156 6.18 21.34 4.08
C SER A 156 5.57 21.74 2.73
N VAL A 157 5.51 20.82 1.76
CA VAL A 157 4.88 21.08 0.47
C VAL A 157 3.36 21.10 0.60
N LEU A 158 2.77 20.20 1.38
CA LEU A 158 1.33 20.12 1.63
C LEU A 158 0.78 21.36 2.33
N GLN A 159 1.54 21.98 3.23
CA GLN A 159 1.18 23.26 3.88
C GLN A 159 0.93 24.39 2.86
N THR A 160 1.55 24.32 1.67
CA THR A 160 1.29 25.31 0.61
C THR A 160 -0.09 25.15 -0.02
N PHE A 161 -0.67 23.95 0.05
CA PHE A 161 -2.01 23.63 -0.44
C PHE A 161 -3.07 23.73 0.67
N PHE A 162 -2.68 23.47 1.92
CA PHE A 162 -3.54 23.45 3.10
C PHE A 162 -2.96 24.30 4.24
N PRO A 163 -2.96 25.64 4.13
CA PRO A 163 -2.28 26.52 5.08
C PRO A 163 -2.94 26.62 6.46
N GLU A 164 -4.17 26.12 6.61
CA GLU A 164 -4.98 26.22 7.84
C GLU A 164 -5.03 24.91 8.64
N VAL A 165 -4.33 23.87 8.19
CA VAL A 165 -4.23 22.55 8.83
C VAL A 165 -2.84 22.35 9.41
#